data_AF-A0A506PV26-F1
#
_entry.id   AF-A0A506PV26-F1
#
_cell.length_a   1.000
_cell.length_b   1.000
_cell.length_c   1.000
_cell.angle_alpha   90.00
_cell.angle_beta   90.00
_cell.angle_gamma   90.00
#
_symmetry.space_group_name_H-M   'P 1'
#
loop_
_entity.id
_entity.type
_entity.pdbx_description
1 polymer ?
#
loop_
_entity_poly.entity_id
_entity_poly.type
_entity_poly.pdbx_seq_one_letter_code
_entity_poly.pdbx_strand_id
1 'polypeptide(L)' 'MNIQKAIETLIELIALVEAKNKSQGKELYKSALDVLKDENCSNIDSNTLYGNFCGYLAHGEFDEEEYQKVLQLISFLKK' A
#
# COMPACT_ATOMS: atom_id res chain seq x y z
N MET A 1 -13.54 -2.70 -3.57
CA MET A 1 -12.15 -2.54 -4.05
C MET A 1 -12.06 -1.64 -5.28
N ASN A 2 -11.09 -0.72 -5.30
CA ASN A 2 -10.72 0.10 -6.47
C ASN A 2 -9.23 -0.06 -6.79
N ILE A 3 -8.90 -1.02 -7.66
CA ILE A 3 -7.50 -1.40 -7.99
C ILE A 3 -6.73 -0.22 -8.56
N GLN A 4 -7.32 0.53 -9.50
CA GLN A 4 -6.66 1.67 -10.14
C GLN A 4 -6.24 2.71 -9.11
N LYS A 5 -7.14 3.06 -8.18
CA LYS A 5 -6.82 3.99 -7.09
C LYS A 5 -5.77 3.44 -6.12
N ALA A 6 -5.82 2.15 -5.81
CA ALA A 6 -4.80 1.50 -4.97
C ALA A 6 -3.40 1.56 -5.63
N ILE A 7 -3.31 1.32 -6.94
CA ILE A 7 -2.07 1.44 -7.73
C ILE A 7 -1.55 2.87 -7.71
N GLU A 8 -2.42 3.87 -7.97
CA GLU A 8 -2.05 5.29 -7.91
C GLU A 8 -1.47 5.67 -6.54
N THR A 9 -2.16 5.29 -5.46
CA THR A 9 -1.72 5.56 -4.09
C THR A 9 -0.40 4.87 -3.74
N LEU A 10 -0.17 3.64 -4.22
CA LEU A 10 1.10 2.93 -4.01
C LEU A 10 2.27 3.61 -4.71
N ILE A 11 2.07 4.09 -5.94
CA ILE A 11 3.11 4.85 -6.67
C ILE A 11 3.48 6.11 -5.89
N GLU A 12 2.49 6.84 -5.36
CA GLU A 12 2.71 8.02 -4.53
C GLU A 12 3.44 7.69 -3.22
N LEU A 13 3.07 6.60 -2.53
CA LEU A 13 3.73 6.14 -1.31
C LEU A 13 5.19 5.77 -1.55
N ILE A 14 5.49 5.06 -2.64
CA ILE A 14 6.87 4.70 -3.02
C ILE A 14 7.69 5.97 -3.27
N ALA A 15 7.16 6.91 -4.06
CA ALA A 15 7.85 8.17 -4.32
C ALA A 15 8.08 8.97 -3.03
N LEU A 16 7.11 8.97 -2.12
CA LEU A 16 7.19 9.66 -0.83
C LEU A 16 8.31 9.10 0.05
N VAL A 17 8.35 7.78 0.24
CA VAL A 17 9.38 7.15 1.09
C VAL A 17 10.76 7.22 0.46
N GLU A 18 10.86 7.16 -0.87
CA GLU A 18 12.13 7.35 -1.58
C GLU A 18 12.65 8.78 -1.44
N ALA A 19 11.80 9.80 -1.60
CA ALA A 19 12.19 11.19 -1.39
C ALA A 19 12.65 11.49 0.04
N LYS A 20 12.05 10.80 1.03
CA LYS A 20 12.40 10.91 2.46
C LYS A 20 13.54 9.99 2.90
N ASN A 21 14.13 9.20 1.99
CA ASN A 21 15.13 8.16 2.30
C ASN A 21 14.68 7.17 3.40
N LYS A 22 13.38 6.88 3.48
CA LYS A 22 12.82 5.90 4.41
C LYS A 22 13.01 4.49 3.86
N SER A 23 13.55 3.59 4.68
CA SER A 23 13.67 2.17 4.35
C SER A 23 12.42 1.39 4.72
N GLN A 24 11.71 1.79 5.79
CA GLN A 24 10.48 1.15 6.22
C GLN A 24 9.36 1.35 5.20
N GLY A 25 8.52 0.32 5.02
CA GLY A 25 7.37 0.37 4.11
C GLY A 25 7.71 0.25 2.63
N LYS A 26 8.91 0.67 2.19
CA LYS A 26 9.31 0.70 0.79
C LYS A 26 9.13 -0.64 0.05
N GLU A 27 9.68 -1.72 0.61
CA GLU A 27 9.56 -3.05 0.00
C GLU A 27 8.13 -3.58 0.04
N LEU A 28 7.38 -3.26 1.10
CA LEU A 28 5.96 -3.62 1.20
C LEU A 28 5.14 -2.92 0.10
N TYR A 29 5.36 -1.62 -0.13
CA TYR A 29 4.65 -0.87 -1.17
C TYR A 29 5.00 -1.38 -2.57
N LYS A 30 6.28 -1.67 -2.85
CA LYS A 30 6.72 -2.21 -4.14
C LYS A 30 6.12 -3.58 -4.40
N SER A 31 6.19 -4.48 -3.43
CA SER A 31 5.59 -5.81 -3.54
C SER A 31 4.08 -5.75 -3.74
N ALA A 32 3.37 -4.87 -3.03
CA ALA A 32 1.94 -4.68 -3.22
C ALA A 32 1.59 -4.13 -4.61
N LEU A 33 2.42 -3.23 -5.14
CA LEU A 33 2.24 -2.67 -6.48
C LEU A 33 2.39 -3.76 -7.55
N ASP A 34 3.38 -4.64 -7.41
CA ASP A 34 3.59 -5.75 -8.33
C ASP A 34 2.41 -6.73 -8.31
N VAL A 35 1.89 -7.07 -7.13
CA VAL A 35 0.69 -7.91 -6.98
C VAL A 35 -0.53 -7.29 -7.68
N LEU A 36 -0.78 -5.99 -7.48
CA LEU A 36 -1.95 -5.33 -8.06
C LEU A 36 -1.84 -5.09 -9.58
N LYS A 37 -0.63 -5.08 -10.13
CA LYS A 37 -0.39 -4.99 -11.57
C LYS A 37 -0.51 -6.32 -12.30
N ASP A 38 -0.48 -7.44 -11.57
CA ASP A 38 -0.71 -8.76 -12.16
C ASP A 38 -2.17 -8.83 -12.67
N GLU A 39 -2.34 -9.15 -13.96
CA GLU A 39 -3.65 -9.32 -14.59
C GLU A 39 -4.48 -10.44 -13.94
N ASN A 40 -3.82 -11.35 -13.21
CA ASN A 40 -4.44 -12.44 -12.46
C ASN A 40 -4.73 -12.07 -10.99
N CYS A 41 -4.51 -10.81 -10.58
CA CYS A 41 -4.76 -10.37 -9.21
C CYS A 41 -6.19 -10.74 -8.78
N SER A 42 -6.28 -11.61 -7.79
CA SER A 42 -7.53 -12.15 -7.29
C SER A 42 -8.05 -11.37 -6.08
N ASN A 43 -9.29 -11.66 -5.70
CA ASN A 43 -9.83 -11.18 -4.42
C ASN A 43 -9.05 -11.71 -3.20
N ILE A 44 -8.37 -12.87 -3.32
CA ILE A 44 -7.55 -13.43 -2.23
C ILE A 44 -6.31 -12.56 -2.01
N ASP A 45 -5.68 -12.13 -3.11
CA ASP A 45 -4.52 -11.24 -3.07
C ASP A 45 -4.90 -9.90 -2.45
N SER A 46 -6.07 -9.39 -2.80
CA SER A 46 -6.60 -8.13 -2.26
C SER A 46 -6.84 -8.19 -0.75
N ASN A 47 -7.41 -9.28 -0.24
CA ASN A 47 -7.61 -9.49 1.20
C ASN A 47 -6.28 -9.66 1.95
N THR A 48 -5.32 -10.33 1.33
CA THR A 48 -3.96 -10.48 1.88
C THR A 48 -3.28 -9.12 2.00
N LEU A 49 -3.33 -8.29 0.96
CA LEU A 49 -2.81 -6.94 0.98
C LEU A 49 -3.50 -6.08 2.05
N TYR A 50 -4.83 -6.15 2.16
CA TYR A 50 -5.57 -5.46 3.21
C TYR A 50 -5.05 -5.84 4.61
N GLY A 51 -4.92 -7.14 4.90
CA GLY A 51 -4.38 -7.62 6.17
C GLY A 51 -2.96 -7.15 6.43
N ASN A 52 -2.08 -7.21 5.43
CA ASN A 52 -0.70 -6.74 5.52
C ASN A 52 -0.63 -5.25 5.85
N PHE A 53 -1.44 -4.42 5.19
CA PHE A 53 -1.46 -2.98 5.47
C PHE A 53 -2.12 -2.63 6.80
N CYS A 54 -3.12 -3.38 7.26
CA CYS A 54 -3.64 -3.22 8.63
C CYS A 54 -2.58 -3.57 9.68
N GLY A 55 -1.82 -4.66 9.49
CA GLY A 55 -0.71 -5.01 10.36
C GLY A 55 0.41 -3.96 10.33
N TYR A 56 0.70 -3.43 9.14
CA TYR A 56 1.67 -2.35 9.00
C TYR A 56 1.20 -1.07 9.67
N LEU A 57 -0.09 -0.70 9.59
CA LEU A 57 -0.66 0.46 10.29
C LEU A 57 -0.49 0.35 11.83
N ALA A 58 -0.58 -0.86 12.37
CA ALA A 58 -0.48 -1.10 13.82
C ALA A 58 0.96 -1.01 14.37
N HIS A 59 1.97 -1.23 13.52
CA HIS A 59 3.36 -1.41 13.98
C HIS A 59 4.40 -0.60 13.19
N GLY A 60 4.01 0.04 12.10
CA GLY A 60 4.88 0.85 11.25
C GLY A 60 5.21 2.20 11.88
N GLU A 61 6.36 2.77 11.50
CA GLU A 61 6.68 4.15 11.82
C GLU A 61 6.32 5.00 10.60
N PHE A 62 5.48 6.00 10.85
CA PHE A 62 4.94 6.86 9.81
C PHE A 62 5.21 8.32 10.17
N ASP A 63 5.34 9.15 9.15
CA ASP A 63 4.96 10.55 9.33
C ASP A 63 3.49 10.72 8.94
N GLU A 64 2.91 11.87 9.27
CA GLU A 64 1.49 12.15 9.04
C GLU A 64 1.09 11.93 7.58
N GLU A 65 1.91 12.36 6.63
CA GLU A 65 1.61 12.27 5.20
C GLU A 65 1.59 10.81 4.72
N GLU A 66 2.58 10.03 5.14
CA GLU A 66 2.62 8.59 4.85
C GLU A 66 1.44 7.87 5.48
N TYR A 67 1.13 8.17 6.75
CA TYR A 67 0.04 7.56 7.49
C TYR A 67 -1.32 7.78 6.80
N GLN A 68 -1.61 9.02 6.39
CA GLN A 68 -2.86 9.34 5.69
C GLN A 68 -2.98 8.61 4.35
N LYS A 69 -1.87 8.48 3.60
CA LYS A 69 -1.86 7.73 2.34
C LYS A 69 -2.02 6.23 2.55
N VAL A 70 -1.45 5.65 3.60
CA VAL A 70 -1.67 4.24 3.95
C VAL A 70 -3.14 3.99 4.32
N LEU A 71 -3.78 4.89 5.07
CA LEU A 71 -5.22 4.80 5.34
C LEU A 71 -6.07 4.86 4.06
N GLN A 72 -5.73 5.76 3.14
CA GLN A 72 -6.39 5.84 1.83
C GLN A 72 -6.22 4.54 1.04
N LEU A 73 -5.01 3.98 0.99
CA LEU A 73 -4.74 2.70 0.34
C LEU A 73 -5.61 1.57 0.92
N ILE A 74 -5.66 1.45 2.25
CA ILE A 74 -6.49 0.45 2.93
C ILE A 74 -7.97 0.61 2.55
N SER A 75 -8.45 1.85 2.41
CA SER A 75 -9.84 2.12 2.00
C SER A 75 -10.15 1.62 0.60
N PHE A 76 -9.18 1.64 -0.32
CA PHE A 76 -9.33 1.13 -1.68
C PHE A 76 -9.22 -0.40 -1.78
N LEU A 77 -8.46 -1.01 -0.87
CA LEU A 77 -8.31 -2.47 -0.77
C LEU A 77 -9.50 -3.13 -0.07
N LYS A 78 -10.19 -2.39 0.80
CA LYS A 78 -11.40 -2.87 1.47
C LYS A 78 -12.47 -3.20 0.42
N LYS A 79 -13.11 -4.35 0.59
CA LYS A 79 -14.12 -4.85 -0.34
C LYS A 79 -15.36 -3.98 -0.32
#